data_AF-A0A8J6LJ32-F1
#
_entry.id   AF-A0A8J6LJ32-F1
#
_cell.length_a   1.000
_cell.length_b   1.000
_cell.length_c   1.000
_cell.angle_alpha   90.00
_cell.angle_beta   90.00
_cell.angle_gamma   90.00
#
_symmetry.space_group_name_H-M   'P 1'
#
loop_
_entity.id
_entity.type
_entity.pdbx_description
1 polymer ?
#
loop_
_entity_poly.entity_id
_entity_poly.type
_entity_poly.pdbx_seq_one_letter_code
_entity_poly.pdbx_strand_id
1 'polypeptide(L)'
;MKKVTSILLCGLLLLLSASQTMASGLSAETFLGNLAQTKKTERVVSGITTTALGIGTGILVSSLASDEELAENEAKAIKTVGYFGAGLLVGAGIITLAIPSEAETHYRDVQAIEDPAAREKAAYSSLVYCAEKAKRERLINGALSAAGALYFLFAEPVTYYDTNYNTYNGLILAASAGASFLIKSVEEKMLEQYHHARDFGAEVERNRSNLRLGWLPDGRIAAVYSYQF
;
A
#
# COMPACT_ATOMS: atom_id res chain seq x y z
N MET A 1 14.74 4.93 -26.08
CA MET A 1 14.49 5.90 -24.98
C MET A 1 13.01 6.19 -24.71
N LYS A 2 12.14 6.46 -25.71
CA LYS A 2 10.70 6.77 -25.48
C LYS A 2 9.86 5.66 -24.81
N LYS A 3 10.22 4.38 -24.97
CA LYS A 3 9.48 3.23 -24.42
C LYS A 3 9.67 3.04 -22.91
N VAL A 4 10.85 3.40 -22.36
CA VAL A 4 11.15 3.30 -20.92
C VAL A 4 10.42 4.38 -20.13
N THR A 5 10.27 5.56 -20.71
CA THR A 5 9.52 6.68 -20.11
C THR A 5 8.04 6.33 -19.92
N SER A 6 7.41 5.61 -20.87
CA SER A 6 6.00 5.18 -20.72
C SER A 6 5.78 4.12 -19.65
N ILE A 7 6.70 3.17 -19.46
CA ILE A 7 6.56 2.14 -18.41
C ILE A 7 6.72 2.78 -17.03
N LEU A 8 7.66 3.72 -16.89
CA LEU A 8 7.89 4.47 -15.66
C LEU A 8 6.73 5.43 -15.35
N LEU A 9 6.10 6.01 -16.38
CA LEU A 9 4.89 6.83 -16.24
C LEU A 9 3.67 5.98 -15.84
N CYS A 10 3.50 4.79 -16.40
CA CYS A 10 2.44 3.85 -16.02
C CYS A 10 2.62 3.33 -14.58
N GLY A 11 3.87 3.06 -14.17
CA GLY A 11 4.20 2.73 -12.78
C GLY A 11 3.89 3.88 -11.81
N LEU A 12 4.19 5.12 -12.20
CA LEU A 12 3.87 6.31 -11.41
C LEU A 12 2.35 6.59 -11.34
N LEU A 13 1.61 6.36 -12.41
CA LEU A 13 0.15 6.57 -12.48
C LEU A 13 -0.62 5.50 -11.67
N LEU A 14 -0.10 4.28 -11.57
CA LEU A 14 -0.65 3.24 -10.69
C LEU A 14 -0.40 3.55 -9.20
N LEU A 15 0.68 4.26 -8.87
CA LEU A 15 0.98 4.68 -7.50
C LEU A 15 0.15 5.89 -7.03
N LEU A 16 -0.40 6.69 -7.95
CA LEU A 16 -1.15 7.91 -7.65
C LEU A 16 -2.65 7.71 -7.39
N SER A 17 -3.22 6.53 -7.68
CA SER A 17 -4.68 6.29 -7.62
C SER A 17 -5.19 5.73 -6.29
N ALA A 18 -4.32 5.51 -5.30
CA ALA A 18 -4.68 4.80 -4.07
C ALA A 18 -4.97 5.69 -2.84
N SER A 19 -5.13 7.01 -2.96
CA SER A 19 -5.21 7.87 -1.77
C SER A 19 -6.23 8.99 -1.91
N GLN A 20 -7.47 8.69 -1.51
CA GLN A 20 -8.32 9.57 -0.70
C GLN A 20 -9.70 8.93 -0.50
N THR A 21 -9.80 8.02 0.48
CA THR A 21 -11.09 7.75 1.13
C THR A 21 -11.01 8.36 2.52
N MET A 22 -11.63 9.53 2.66
CA MET A 22 -11.80 10.17 3.96
C MET A 22 -12.64 9.25 4.85
N ALA A 23 -12.06 8.79 5.96
CA ALA A 23 -12.76 8.01 6.96
C ALA A 23 -13.66 8.93 7.79
N SER A 24 -14.97 8.81 7.59
CA SER A 24 -15.98 9.36 8.50
C SER A 24 -16.29 8.34 9.60
N GLY A 25 -15.60 8.43 10.73
CA GLY A 25 -15.90 7.69 11.96
C GLY A 25 -14.72 7.69 12.95
N LEU A 26 -14.98 7.97 14.24
CA LEU A 26 -13.96 8.02 15.30
C LEU A 26 -13.53 6.64 15.83
N SER A 27 -14.16 5.54 15.38
CA SER A 27 -13.89 4.19 15.90
C SER A 27 -12.78 3.48 15.12
N ALA A 28 -11.95 2.73 15.85
CA ALA A 28 -10.91 1.88 15.29
C ALA A 28 -11.50 0.85 14.32
N GLU A 29 -12.71 0.36 14.57
CA GLU A 29 -13.45 -0.50 13.65
C GLU A 29 -13.66 0.15 12.27
N THR A 30 -14.01 1.45 12.23
CA THR A 30 -14.21 2.18 10.97
C THR A 30 -12.88 2.34 10.21
N PHE A 31 -11.81 2.69 10.91
CA PHE A 31 -10.47 2.80 10.32
C PHE A 31 -9.95 1.45 9.81
N LEU A 32 -10.19 0.35 10.54
CA LEU A 32 -9.83 -0.98 10.11
C LEU A 32 -10.65 -1.44 8.89
N GLY A 33 -11.95 -1.15 8.86
CA GLY A 33 -12.82 -1.42 7.71
C GLY A 33 -12.38 -0.67 6.46
N ASN A 34 -12.02 0.60 6.60
CA ASN A 34 -11.47 1.40 5.50
C ASN A 34 -10.12 0.83 5.03
N LEU A 35 -9.23 0.47 5.96
CA LEU A 35 -7.96 -0.16 5.61
C LEU A 35 -8.16 -1.48 4.84
N ALA A 36 -9.08 -2.34 5.31
CA ALA A 36 -9.43 -3.59 4.65
C ALA A 36 -10.00 -3.35 3.24
N GLN A 37 -10.86 -2.35 3.06
CA GLN A 37 -11.42 -2.01 1.76
C GLN A 37 -10.34 -1.46 0.80
N THR A 38 -9.47 -0.57 1.28
CA THR A 38 -8.34 -0.06 0.51
C THR A 38 -7.43 -1.21 0.07
N LYS A 39 -7.08 -2.12 0.98
CA LYS A 39 -6.24 -3.27 0.68
C LYS A 39 -6.88 -4.28 -0.27
N LYS A 40 -8.18 -4.51 -0.14
CA LYS A 40 -8.94 -5.31 -1.10
C LYS A 40 -8.89 -4.71 -2.49
N THR A 41 -9.05 -3.38 -2.59
CA THR A 41 -9.00 -2.66 -3.86
C THR A 41 -7.61 -2.74 -4.47
N GLU A 42 -6.57 -2.45 -3.68
CA GLU A 42 -5.17 -2.55 -4.07
C GLU A 42 -4.84 -3.96 -4.59
N ARG A 43 -5.28 -5.00 -3.88
CA ARG A 43 -5.13 -6.39 -4.26
C ARG A 43 -5.81 -6.73 -5.60
N VAL A 44 -7.07 -6.32 -5.77
CA VAL A 44 -7.83 -6.59 -6.99
C VAL A 44 -7.22 -5.86 -8.19
N VAL A 45 -6.91 -4.58 -8.04
CA VAL A 45 -6.30 -3.78 -9.11
C VAL A 45 -4.92 -4.33 -9.45
N SER A 46 -4.05 -4.52 -8.46
CA SER A 46 -2.70 -5.06 -8.67
C SER A 46 -2.73 -6.43 -9.33
N GLY A 47 -3.60 -7.33 -8.86
CA GLY A 47 -3.73 -8.66 -9.42
C GLY A 47 -4.23 -8.67 -10.88
N ILE A 48 -5.24 -7.87 -11.20
CA ILE A 48 -5.74 -7.71 -12.58
C ILE A 48 -4.66 -7.10 -13.47
N THR A 49 -4.04 -6.00 -13.03
CA THR A 49 -3.02 -5.30 -13.81
C THR A 49 -1.82 -6.21 -14.07
N THR A 50 -1.33 -6.94 -13.07
CA THR A 50 -0.19 -7.85 -13.22
C THR A 50 -0.52 -9.00 -14.17
N THR A 51 -1.74 -9.56 -14.06
CA THR A 51 -2.21 -10.59 -14.98
C THR A 51 -2.29 -10.09 -16.42
N ALA A 52 -2.89 -8.91 -16.62
CA ALA A 52 -3.01 -8.29 -17.94
C ALA A 52 -1.64 -7.96 -18.55
N LEU A 53 -0.69 -7.49 -17.74
CA LEU A 53 0.70 -7.27 -18.17
C LEU A 53 1.38 -8.58 -18.57
N GLY A 54 1.17 -9.67 -17.83
CA GLY A 54 1.69 -10.99 -18.19
C GLY A 54 1.13 -11.47 -19.53
N ILE A 55 -0.19 -11.40 -19.72
CA ILE A 55 -0.85 -11.76 -20.99
C ILE A 55 -0.33 -10.88 -22.14
N GLY A 56 -0.28 -9.57 -21.94
CA GLY A 56 0.21 -8.62 -22.94
C GLY A 56 1.67 -8.88 -23.32
N THR A 57 2.52 -9.19 -22.34
CA THR A 57 3.92 -9.58 -22.57
C THR A 57 3.99 -10.86 -23.40
N GLY A 58 3.17 -11.87 -23.08
CA GLY A 58 3.11 -13.11 -23.86
C GLY A 58 2.70 -12.87 -25.31
N ILE A 59 1.71 -12.00 -25.55
CA ILE A 59 1.27 -11.62 -26.91
C ILE A 59 2.40 -10.88 -27.65
N LEU A 60 3.00 -9.88 -27.02
CA LEU A 60 4.09 -9.09 -27.61
C LEU A 60 5.25 -9.99 -28.01
N VAL A 61 5.66 -10.88 -27.10
CA VAL A 61 6.77 -11.80 -27.33
C VAL A 61 6.44 -12.82 -28.43
N SER A 62 5.18 -13.26 -28.53
CA SER A 62 4.73 -14.13 -29.63
C SER A 62 4.81 -13.45 -31.00
N SER A 63 4.57 -12.14 -31.05
CA SER A 63 4.59 -11.35 -32.29
C SER A 63 5.99 -11.00 -32.81
N LEU A 64 7.05 -11.26 -32.03
CA LEU A 64 8.43 -11.08 -32.49
C LEU A 64 8.70 -12.05 -33.65
N ALA A 65 9.04 -11.52 -34.82
CA ALA A 65 9.58 -12.30 -35.92
C ALA A 65 11.10 -12.11 -35.97
N SER A 66 11.83 -13.12 -36.45
CA SER A 66 13.21 -12.94 -36.86
C SER A 66 13.24 -12.12 -38.16
N ASP A 67 14.13 -11.15 -38.24
CA ASP A 67 14.38 -10.31 -39.42
C ASP A 67 15.89 -10.10 -39.62
N GLU A 68 16.30 -9.19 -40.50
CA GLU A 68 17.73 -8.92 -40.77
C GLU A 68 18.51 -8.40 -39.54
N GLU A 69 17.85 -7.79 -38.56
CA GLU A 69 18.48 -7.30 -37.32
C GLU A 69 18.48 -8.36 -36.20
N LEU A 70 17.55 -9.31 -36.23
CA LEU A 70 17.36 -10.33 -35.19
C LEU A 70 17.59 -11.74 -35.73
N ALA A 71 18.76 -12.30 -35.42
CA ALA A 71 19.07 -13.69 -35.73
C ALA A 71 18.03 -14.65 -35.11
N GLU A 72 17.69 -15.73 -35.81
CA GLU A 72 16.66 -16.69 -35.39
C GLU A 72 16.90 -17.25 -33.97
N ASN A 73 18.17 -17.51 -33.64
CA ASN A 73 18.56 -18.00 -32.31
C ASN A 73 18.32 -16.96 -31.21
N GLU A 74 18.53 -15.67 -31.49
CA GLU A 74 18.29 -14.58 -30.55
C GLU A 74 16.78 -14.34 -30.36
N ALA A 75 16.03 -14.35 -31.47
CA ALA A 75 14.57 -14.26 -31.42
C ALA A 75 13.96 -15.41 -30.61
N LYS A 76 14.48 -16.64 -30.75
CA LYS A 76 14.06 -17.81 -29.97
C LYS A 76 14.43 -17.70 -28.48
N ALA A 77 15.61 -17.17 -28.16
CA ALA A 77 16.04 -16.93 -26.79
C ALA A 77 15.15 -15.87 -26.11
N ILE A 78 14.91 -14.74 -26.77
CA ILE A 78 14.01 -13.67 -26.30
C ILE A 78 12.59 -14.20 -26.12
N LYS A 79 12.10 -15.01 -27.07
CA LYS A 79 10.79 -15.66 -26.95
C LYS A 79 10.68 -16.51 -25.70
N THR A 80 11.68 -17.36 -25.48
CA THR A 80 11.72 -18.27 -24.34
C THR A 80 11.69 -17.49 -23.03
N VAL A 81 12.62 -16.54 -22.85
CA VAL A 81 12.68 -15.70 -21.64
C VAL A 81 11.40 -14.89 -21.44
N GLY A 82 10.87 -14.34 -22.53
CA GLY A 82 9.64 -13.56 -22.51
C GLY A 82 8.40 -14.37 -22.13
N TYR A 83 8.27 -15.62 -22.59
CA TYR A 83 7.19 -16.51 -22.16
C TYR A 83 7.30 -16.90 -20.68
N PHE A 84 8.51 -17.20 -20.21
CA PHE A 84 8.72 -17.44 -18.78
C PHE A 84 8.35 -16.22 -17.93
N GLY A 85 8.79 -15.02 -18.34
CA GLY A 85 8.42 -13.76 -17.68
C GLY A 85 6.91 -13.51 -17.69
N ALA A 86 6.26 -13.73 -18.84
CA ALA A 86 4.80 -13.62 -18.97
C ALA A 86 4.07 -14.59 -18.03
N GLY A 87 4.50 -15.86 -17.98
CA GLY A 87 3.94 -16.87 -17.09
C GLY A 87 4.08 -16.51 -15.61
N LEU A 88 5.25 -16.00 -15.20
CA LEU A 88 5.49 -15.53 -13.83
C LEU A 88 4.57 -14.36 -13.45
N LEU A 89 4.39 -13.39 -14.35
CA LEU A 89 3.48 -12.25 -14.12
C LEU A 89 2.03 -12.71 -13.99
N VAL A 90 1.56 -13.59 -14.90
CA VAL A 90 0.21 -14.15 -14.81
C VAL A 90 0.01 -14.92 -13.51
N GLY A 91 0.96 -15.80 -13.16
CA GLY A 91 0.90 -16.57 -11.92
C GLY A 91 0.87 -15.67 -10.68
N ALA A 92 1.76 -14.67 -10.61
CA ALA A 92 1.80 -13.71 -9.51
C ALA A 92 0.49 -12.90 -9.40
N GLY A 93 -0.07 -12.48 -10.54
CA GLY A 93 -1.35 -11.77 -10.58
C GLY A 93 -2.50 -12.61 -10.04
N ILE A 94 -2.61 -13.88 -10.45
CA ILE A 94 -3.63 -14.82 -9.95
C ILE A 94 -3.48 -15.07 -8.45
N ILE A 95 -2.25 -15.32 -7.97
CA ILE A 95 -1.98 -15.53 -6.55
C ILE A 95 -2.39 -14.30 -5.73
N THR A 96 -2.05 -13.11 -6.22
CA THR A 96 -2.43 -11.84 -5.59
C THR A 96 -3.95 -11.71 -5.50
N LEU A 97 -4.70 -12.06 -6.56
CA LEU A 97 -6.17 -12.06 -6.53
C LEU A 97 -6.77 -13.09 -5.58
N ALA A 98 -6.11 -14.24 -5.41
CA ALA A 98 -6.64 -15.34 -4.60
C ALA A 98 -6.48 -15.11 -3.10
N ILE A 99 -5.36 -14.52 -2.66
CA ILE A 99 -5.00 -14.46 -1.24
C ILE A 99 -5.46 -13.12 -0.62
N PRO A 100 -6.42 -13.11 0.32
CA PRO A 100 -6.83 -11.89 1.02
C PRO A 100 -5.68 -11.26 1.79
N SER A 101 -5.72 -9.94 1.92
CA SER A 101 -4.77 -9.23 2.77
C SER A 101 -5.01 -9.54 4.26
N GLU A 102 -3.99 -9.31 5.09
CA GLU A 102 -4.14 -9.43 6.54
C GLU A 102 -5.17 -8.46 7.10
N ALA A 103 -5.25 -7.24 6.57
CA ALA A 103 -6.26 -6.26 6.97
C ALA A 103 -7.70 -6.78 6.68
N GLU A 104 -7.92 -7.42 5.52
CA GLU A 104 -9.20 -8.06 5.20
C GLU A 104 -9.52 -9.21 6.18
N THR A 105 -8.51 -9.99 6.53
CA THR A 105 -8.65 -11.14 7.45
C THR A 105 -8.98 -10.67 8.87
N HIS A 106 -8.18 -9.74 9.41
CA HIS A 106 -8.40 -9.17 10.74
C HIS A 106 -9.74 -8.44 10.84
N TYR A 107 -10.14 -7.70 9.81
CA TYR A 107 -11.45 -7.03 9.83
C TYR A 107 -12.61 -8.02 9.89
N ARG A 108 -12.54 -9.12 9.12
CA ARG A 108 -13.54 -10.19 9.18
C ARG A 108 -13.60 -10.83 10.58
N ASP A 109 -12.45 -11.05 11.21
CA ASP A 109 -12.38 -11.66 12.53
C ASP A 109 -12.93 -10.72 13.62
N VAL A 110 -12.69 -9.41 13.49
CA VAL A 110 -13.24 -8.37 14.37
C VAL A 110 -14.76 -8.28 14.24
N GLN A 111 -15.32 -8.41 13.03
CA GLN A 111 -16.78 -8.40 12.81
C GLN A 111 -17.51 -9.57 13.48
N ALA A 112 -16.81 -10.68 13.76
CA ALA A 112 -17.39 -11.82 14.46
C ALA A 112 -17.54 -11.59 15.98
N ILE A 113 -17.03 -10.48 16.52
CA ILE A 113 -17.11 -10.15 17.94
C ILE A 113 -18.43 -9.43 18.23
N GLU A 114 -19.26 -10.00 19.10
CA GLU A 114 -20.57 -9.45 19.48
C GLU A 114 -20.45 -8.24 20.43
N ASP A 115 -19.55 -8.30 21.42
CA ASP A 115 -19.35 -7.22 22.39
C ASP A 115 -18.70 -5.98 21.75
N PRO A 116 -19.39 -4.82 21.72
CA PRO A 116 -18.87 -3.59 21.13
C PRO A 116 -17.54 -3.12 21.74
N ALA A 117 -17.33 -3.30 23.04
CA ALA A 117 -16.11 -2.84 23.71
C ALA A 117 -14.91 -3.74 23.36
N ALA A 118 -15.10 -5.06 23.38
CA ALA A 118 -14.10 -6.01 22.90
C ALA A 118 -13.79 -5.83 21.41
N ARG A 119 -14.82 -5.55 20.59
CA ARG A 119 -14.66 -5.33 19.15
C ARG A 119 -13.79 -4.11 18.85
N GLU A 120 -14.04 -2.98 19.50
CA GLU A 120 -13.24 -1.78 19.32
C GLU A 120 -11.78 -1.99 19.75
N LYS A 121 -11.54 -2.69 20.86
CA LYS A 121 -10.19 -3.03 21.32
C LYS A 121 -9.46 -3.95 20.33
N ALA A 122 -10.14 -4.96 19.81
CA ALA A 122 -9.59 -5.88 18.82
C ALA A 122 -9.30 -5.17 17.48
N ALA A 123 -10.18 -4.26 17.07
CA ALA A 123 -9.98 -3.42 15.89
C ALA A 123 -8.72 -2.56 16.02
N TYR A 124 -8.57 -1.89 17.16
CA TYR A 124 -7.38 -1.07 17.44
C TYR A 124 -6.10 -1.91 17.45
N SER A 125 -6.11 -3.06 18.13
CA SER A 125 -4.96 -3.97 18.15
C SER A 125 -4.57 -4.43 16.74
N SER A 126 -5.57 -4.69 15.88
CA SER A 126 -5.33 -5.10 14.50
C SER A 126 -4.76 -3.97 13.63
N LEU A 127 -5.22 -2.72 13.84
CA LEU A 127 -4.64 -1.54 13.17
C LEU A 127 -3.17 -1.35 13.55
N VAL A 128 -2.85 -1.44 14.85
CA VAL A 128 -1.47 -1.33 15.34
C VAL A 128 -0.60 -2.43 14.74
N TYR A 129 -1.08 -3.67 14.75
CA TYR A 129 -0.36 -4.80 14.16
C TYR A 129 -0.08 -4.58 12.66
N CYS A 130 -1.10 -4.20 11.88
CA CYS A 130 -0.93 -3.94 10.45
C CYS A 130 0.07 -2.81 10.18
N ALA A 131 0.01 -1.73 10.95
CA ALA A 131 0.91 -0.58 10.80
C ALA A 131 2.36 -0.94 11.14
N GLU A 132 2.61 -1.60 12.26
CA GLU A 132 3.98 -2.00 12.65
C GLU A 132 4.56 -3.04 11.69
N LYS A 133 3.74 -3.97 11.21
CA LYS A 133 4.18 -4.93 10.21
C LYS A 133 4.55 -4.24 8.89
N ALA A 134 3.67 -3.37 8.37
CA ALA A 134 3.91 -2.65 7.13
C ALA A 134 5.14 -1.73 7.21
N LYS A 135 5.33 -1.06 8.35
CA LYS A 135 6.54 -0.28 8.65
C LYS A 135 7.79 -1.16 8.61
N ARG A 136 7.77 -2.32 9.27
CA ARG A 136 8.90 -3.24 9.28
C ARG A 136 9.25 -3.73 7.87
N GLU A 137 8.27 -4.16 7.10
CA GLU A 137 8.47 -4.61 5.71
C GLU A 137 9.02 -3.49 4.83
N ARG A 138 8.45 -2.29 4.95
CA ARG A 138 8.93 -1.09 4.27
C ARG A 138 10.40 -0.79 4.59
N LEU A 139 10.79 -0.83 5.86
CA LEU A 139 12.18 -0.57 6.28
C LEU A 139 13.15 -1.66 5.78
N ILE A 140 12.73 -2.93 5.81
CA ILE A 140 13.52 -4.05 5.27
C ILE A 140 13.73 -3.87 3.76
N ASN A 141 12.67 -3.56 3.01
CA ASN A 141 12.75 -3.32 1.58
C ASN A 141 13.62 -2.10 1.25
N GLY A 142 13.57 -1.05 2.08
CA GLY A 142 14.45 0.10 1.99
C GLY A 142 15.92 -0.26 2.20
N ALA A 143 16.22 -1.09 3.21
CA ALA A 143 17.57 -1.56 3.49
C ALA A 143 18.13 -2.44 2.36
N LEU A 144 17.33 -3.37 1.84
CA LEU A 144 17.72 -4.20 0.69
C LEU A 144 17.96 -3.35 -0.56
N SER A 145 17.09 -2.37 -0.82
CA SER A 145 17.26 -1.42 -1.92
C SER A 145 18.53 -0.59 -1.76
N ALA A 146 18.82 -0.09 -0.56
CA ALA A 146 20.03 0.67 -0.28
C ALA A 146 21.29 -0.18 -0.47
N ALA A 147 21.29 -1.43 0.00
CA ALA A 147 22.39 -2.36 -0.21
C ALA A 147 22.62 -2.63 -1.70
N GLY A 148 21.54 -2.86 -2.47
CA GLY A 148 21.62 -2.99 -3.92
C GLY A 148 22.13 -1.73 -4.61
N ALA A 149 21.71 -0.55 -4.16
CA ALA A 149 22.18 0.73 -4.68
C ALA A 149 23.68 0.90 -4.47
N LEU A 150 24.18 0.62 -3.26
CA LEU A 150 25.60 0.64 -2.95
C LEU A 150 26.38 -0.35 -3.81
N TYR A 151 25.85 -1.58 -3.98
CA TYR A 151 26.46 -2.56 -4.86
C TYR A 151 26.60 -2.01 -6.29
N PHE A 152 25.52 -1.52 -6.91
CA PHE A 152 25.60 -1.06 -8.30
C PHE A 152 26.37 0.25 -8.48
N LEU A 153 26.38 1.16 -7.50
CA LEU A 153 27.13 2.43 -7.61
C LEU A 153 28.64 2.25 -7.39
N PHE A 154 29.05 1.23 -6.63
CA PHE A 154 30.46 1.00 -6.28
C PHE A 154 31.07 -0.28 -6.88
N ALA A 155 30.28 -1.15 -7.50
CA ALA A 155 30.79 -2.31 -8.21
C ALA A 155 31.48 -1.89 -9.51
N GLU A 156 32.57 -2.60 -9.84
CA GLU A 156 33.25 -2.42 -11.11
C GLU A 156 32.29 -2.65 -12.29
N PRO A 157 32.38 -1.82 -13.35
CA PRO A 157 31.52 -1.96 -14.51
C PRO A 157 31.74 -3.32 -15.17
N VAL A 158 30.66 -4.09 -15.33
CA VAL A 158 30.71 -5.36 -16.05
C VAL A 158 30.97 -5.03 -17.52
N THR A 159 32.09 -5.50 -18.06
CA THR A 159 32.59 -5.21 -19.42
C THR A 159 31.63 -5.55 -20.57
N TYR A 160 30.56 -6.31 -20.28
CA TYR A 160 29.55 -6.74 -21.25
C TYR A 160 28.33 -5.80 -21.37
N TYR A 161 28.13 -4.91 -20.40
CA TYR A 161 26.98 -4.00 -20.37
C TYR A 161 27.43 -2.56 -20.61
N ASP A 162 26.53 -1.75 -21.16
CA ASP A 162 26.74 -0.32 -21.40
C ASP A 162 27.21 0.36 -20.10
N THR A 163 28.20 1.26 -20.21
CA THR A 163 28.93 1.90 -19.09
C THR A 163 27.99 2.55 -18.06
N ASN A 164 26.76 2.88 -18.46
CA ASN A 164 25.75 3.52 -17.62
C ASN A 164 24.80 2.56 -16.89
N TYR A 165 24.84 1.25 -17.17
CA TYR A 165 23.94 0.25 -16.58
C TYR A 165 23.99 0.25 -15.05
N ASN A 166 25.19 0.21 -14.48
CA ASN A 166 25.43 0.22 -13.04
C ASN A 166 24.89 1.52 -12.40
N THR A 167 25.19 2.67 -13.01
CA THR A 167 24.71 3.98 -12.54
C THR A 167 23.19 4.08 -12.53
N TYR A 168 22.52 3.65 -13.60
CA TYR A 168 21.06 3.71 -13.67
C TYR A 168 20.39 2.81 -12.63
N ASN A 169 20.82 1.55 -12.51
CA ASN A 169 20.26 0.64 -11.52
C ASN A 169 20.55 1.12 -10.09
N GLY A 170 21.75 1.62 -9.85
CA GLY A 170 22.15 2.20 -8.57
C GLY A 170 21.27 3.37 -8.15
N LEU A 171 21.00 4.32 -9.06
CA LEU A 171 20.13 5.46 -8.78
C LEU A 171 18.66 5.07 -8.58
N ILE A 172 18.14 4.11 -9.36
CA ILE A 172 16.78 3.61 -9.19
C ILE A 172 16.61 2.95 -7.81
N LEU A 173 17.58 2.14 -7.40
CA LEU A 173 17.57 1.48 -6.10
C LEU A 173 17.80 2.46 -4.95
N ALA A 174 18.59 3.51 -5.14
CA ALA A 174 18.74 4.59 -4.16
C ALA A 174 17.42 5.35 -3.98
N ALA A 175 16.72 5.64 -5.07
CA ALA A 175 15.42 6.29 -5.04
C ALA A 175 14.36 5.38 -4.37
N SER A 176 14.35 4.08 -4.65
CA SER A 176 13.44 3.14 -4.00
C SER A 176 13.73 3.03 -2.50
N ALA A 177 15.00 3.01 -2.09
CA ALA A 177 15.39 3.06 -0.70
C ALA A 177 14.91 4.34 0.00
N GLY A 178 15.11 5.50 -0.64
CA GLY A 178 14.63 6.78 -0.14
C GLY A 178 13.11 6.81 0.03
N ALA A 179 12.37 6.33 -0.97
CA ALA A 179 10.92 6.21 -0.90
C ALA A 179 10.50 5.28 0.25
N SER A 180 11.15 4.11 0.37
CA SER A 180 10.90 3.17 1.46
C SER A 180 11.20 3.77 2.83
N PHE A 181 12.22 4.62 3.01
CA PHE A 181 12.48 5.20 4.34
C PHE A 181 11.57 6.39 4.67
N LEU A 182 11.20 7.20 3.68
CA LEU A 182 10.52 8.48 3.90
C LEU A 182 8.99 8.41 3.76
N ILE A 183 8.46 7.52 2.92
CA ILE A 183 7.03 7.47 2.61
C ILE A 183 6.36 6.41 3.49
N LYS A 184 5.57 6.86 4.48
CA LYS A 184 4.76 5.97 5.33
C LYS A 184 3.77 5.15 4.50
N SER A 185 3.57 3.90 4.91
CA SER A 185 2.57 3.01 4.31
C SER A 185 1.14 3.48 4.59
N VAL A 186 0.16 2.90 3.89
CA VAL A 186 -1.27 3.23 4.09
C VAL A 186 -1.73 2.83 5.49
N GLU A 187 -1.24 1.70 5.99
CA GLU A 187 -1.48 1.19 7.34
C GLU A 187 -0.95 2.16 8.40
N GLU A 188 0.30 2.64 8.24
CA GLU A 188 0.90 3.63 9.13
C GLU A 188 0.08 4.94 9.14
N LYS A 189 -0.34 5.41 7.95
CA LYS A 189 -1.16 6.62 7.82
C LYS A 189 -2.55 6.46 8.45
N MET A 190 -3.19 5.30 8.30
CA MET A 190 -4.50 5.04 8.90
C MET A 190 -4.44 5.00 10.43
N LEU A 191 -3.39 4.42 11.00
CA LEU A 191 -3.17 4.46 12.45
C LEU A 191 -2.89 5.89 12.96
N GLU A 192 -2.08 6.65 12.23
CA GLU A 192 -1.81 8.06 12.55
C GLU A 192 -3.08 8.92 12.49
N GLN A 193 -3.93 8.71 11.46
CA GLN A 193 -5.24 9.37 11.37
C GLN A 193 -6.18 9.00 12.51
N TYR A 194 -6.20 7.73 12.91
CA TYR A 194 -6.96 7.29 14.08
C TYR A 194 -6.49 8.00 15.37
N HIS A 195 -5.18 8.09 15.60
CA HIS A 195 -4.63 8.80 16.74
C HIS A 195 -4.99 10.28 16.73
N HIS A 196 -4.81 10.97 15.59
CA HIS A 196 -5.23 12.36 15.46
C HIS A 196 -6.73 12.54 15.71
N ALA A 197 -7.58 11.70 15.13
CA ALA A 197 -9.03 11.79 15.33
C ALA A 197 -9.42 11.60 16.80
N ARG A 198 -8.73 10.68 17.51
CA ARG A 198 -8.95 10.43 18.93
C ARG A 198 -8.47 11.59 19.81
N ASP A 199 -7.31 12.17 19.50
CA ASP A 199 -6.77 13.31 20.24
C ASP A 199 -7.66 14.55 20.07
N PHE A 200 -8.12 14.82 18.85
CA PHE A 200 -9.13 15.87 18.60
C PHE A 200 -10.45 15.59 19.32
N GLY A 201 -10.92 14.34 19.32
CA GLY A 201 -12.12 13.95 20.06
C GLY A 201 -11.99 14.19 21.57
N ALA A 202 -10.83 13.87 22.14
CA ALA A 202 -10.54 14.08 23.56
C ALA A 202 -10.42 15.58 23.93
N GLU A 203 -9.86 16.40 23.04
CA GLU A 203 -9.83 17.86 23.21
C GLU A 203 -11.22 18.49 23.13
N VAL A 204 -12.06 18.03 22.19
CA VAL A 204 -13.45 18.49 22.07
C VAL A 204 -14.29 18.03 23.26
N GLU A 205 -14.08 16.83 23.80
CA GLU A 205 -14.76 16.38 25.02
C GLU A 205 -14.31 17.15 26.27
N ARG A 206 -13.02 17.48 26.40
CA ARG A 206 -12.54 18.37 27.48
C ARG A 206 -13.10 19.78 27.37
N ASN A 207 -13.29 20.29 26.15
CA ASN A 207 -13.74 21.66 25.92
C ASN A 207 -15.27 21.78 25.70
N ARG A 208 -16.01 20.66 25.79
CA ARG A 208 -17.47 20.67 25.72
C ARG A 208 -18.04 21.05 27.06
N SER A 209 -18.50 22.30 27.15
CA SER A 209 -19.43 22.71 28.19
C SER A 209 -20.66 21.80 28.18
N ASN A 210 -20.87 21.04 29.24
CA ASN A 210 -22.04 20.19 29.39
C ASN A 210 -23.21 21.06 29.83
N LEU A 211 -24.04 21.48 28.88
CA LEU A 211 -25.35 22.10 29.16
C LEU A 211 -26.37 20.98 29.37
N ARG A 212 -26.75 20.72 30.61
CA ARG A 212 -27.83 19.79 30.93
C ARG A 212 -29.10 20.59 31.22
N LEU A 213 -30.13 20.37 30.41
CA LEU A 213 -31.47 20.85 30.69
C LEU A 213 -32.23 19.76 31.45
N GLY A 214 -32.72 20.08 32.64
CA GLY A 214 -33.47 19.15 33.49
C GLY A 214 -34.72 19.81 34.06
N TRP A 215 -35.72 18.99 34.37
CA TRP A 215 -36.92 19.42 35.07
C TRP A 215 -36.70 19.24 36.58
N LEU A 216 -36.92 20.31 37.34
CA LEU A 216 -36.89 20.26 38.79
C LEU A 216 -38.20 19.65 39.32
N PRO A 217 -38.20 19.04 40.52
CA PRO A 217 -39.39 18.44 41.13
C PRO A 217 -40.57 19.40 41.34
N ASP A 218 -40.33 20.71 41.25
CA ASP A 218 -41.32 21.77 41.38
C ASP A 218 -41.86 22.26 40.01
N GLY A 219 -41.53 21.57 38.92
CA GLY A 219 -41.99 21.89 37.57
C GLY A 219 -41.20 23.01 36.86
N ARG A 220 -40.11 23.52 37.45
CA ARG A 220 -39.24 24.52 36.81
C ARG A 220 -38.21 23.86 35.89
N ILE A 221 -37.82 24.57 34.83
CA ILE A 221 -36.74 24.16 33.94
C ILE A 221 -35.41 24.69 34.53
N ALA A 222 -34.47 23.79 34.81
CA ALA A 222 -33.12 24.13 35.18
C ALA A 222 -32.16 23.88 34.02
N ALA A 223 -31.34 24.88 33.70
CA ALA A 223 -30.18 24.72 32.84
C ALA A 223 -28.92 24.71 33.71
N VAL A 224 -28.25 23.56 33.79
CA VAL A 224 -26.97 23.43 34.49
C VAL A 224 -25.87 23.52 33.44
N TYR A 225 -25.11 24.60 33.49
CA TYR A 225 -23.90 24.78 32.69
C TYR A 225 -22.70 24.35 33.53
N SER A 226 -22.05 23.26 33.14
CA SER A 226 -20.81 22.81 33.77
C SER A 226 -19.64 23.06 32.83
N TYR A 227 -18.61 23.73 33.34
CA TYR A 227 -17.35 24.01 32.66
C TYR A 227 -16.23 23.36 33.48
N GLN A 228 -15.46 22.47 32.87
CA GLN A 228 -14.29 21.87 33.51
C GLN A 228 -13.04 22.57 32.97
N PHE A 229 -12.27 23.18 33.88
CA PHE A 229 -10.91 23.65 33.63
C PHE A 229 -9.91 22.51 33.85
#